data_AF-A0A5N6S110-F1
#
_entry.id   AF-A0A5N6S110-F1
#
_cell.length_a   1.000
_cell.length_b   1.000
_cell.length_c   1.000
_cell.angle_alpha   90.00
_cell.angle_beta   90.00
_cell.angle_gamma   90.00
#
_symmetry.space_group_name_H-M   'P 1'
#
loop_
_entity.id
_entity.type
_entity.pdbx_description
1 polymer ?
#
loop_
_entity_poly.entity_id
_entity_poly.type
_entity_poly.pdbx_seq_one_letter_code
_entity_poly.pdbx_strand_id
1 'polypeptide(L)'
;MTKLTHDSGRVIDVADATFYFAHGWRPYTEPVELPSTQWSIARIDSWAEENGIDLSDAKIKQDKLDAIAAALAPKEDTDAADSGEAPAVPAAQPAA
;
A
#
# COMPACT_ATOMS: atom_id res chain seq x y z
N MET A 1 -23.28 -14.47 10.73
CA MET A 1 -21.94 -14.97 11.09
C MET A 1 -20.95 -13.96 10.56
N THR A 2 -20.07 -13.47 11.41
CA THR A 2 -19.05 -12.47 11.09
C THR A 2 -17.71 -13.17 11.02
N LYS A 3 -17.02 -13.01 9.91
CA LYS A 3 -15.68 -13.58 9.71
C LYS A 3 -14.64 -12.59 10.23
N LEU A 4 -13.70 -13.07 11.04
CA LEU A 4 -12.69 -12.26 11.70
C LEU A 4 -11.29 -12.80 11.42
N THR A 5 -10.32 -11.89 11.28
CA THR A 5 -8.89 -12.20 11.16
C THR A 5 -8.15 -11.72 12.41
N HIS A 6 -7.22 -12.54 12.90
CA HIS A 6 -6.27 -12.19 13.95
C HIS A 6 -4.93 -11.82 13.33
N ASP A 7 -4.14 -10.98 14.02
CA ASP A 7 -2.79 -10.56 13.57
C ASP A 7 -1.85 -11.75 13.27
N SER A 8 -2.07 -12.89 13.94
CA SER A 8 -1.37 -14.15 13.66
C SER A 8 -1.76 -14.84 12.34
N GLY A 9 -2.58 -14.22 11.50
CA GLY A 9 -3.12 -14.80 10.25
C GLY A 9 -4.24 -15.82 10.44
N ARG A 10 -4.80 -15.95 11.65
CA ARG A 10 -5.88 -16.91 11.93
C ARG A 10 -7.24 -16.32 11.58
N VAL A 11 -8.10 -17.11 10.94
CA VAL A 11 -9.44 -16.71 10.53
C VAL A 11 -10.49 -17.55 11.26
N ILE A 12 -11.54 -16.91 11.79
CA ILE A 12 -12.67 -17.58 12.45
C ILE A 12 -14.01 -16.99 12.01
N ASP A 13 -15.07 -17.80 12.10
CA ASP A 13 -16.46 -17.36 11.93
C ASP A 13 -17.16 -17.36 13.29
N VAL A 14 -17.71 -16.20 13.68
CA VAL A 14 -18.36 -16.02 14.99
C VAL A 14 -19.75 -15.43 14.83
N ALA A 15 -20.64 -15.71 15.78
CA ALA A 15 -21.97 -15.09 15.79
C ALA A 15 -21.93 -13.65 16.35
N ASP A 16 -21.09 -13.40 17.35
CA ASP A 16 -20.84 -12.08 17.94
C ASP A 16 -19.34 -11.75 17.86
N ALA A 17 -19.02 -10.61 17.26
CA ALA A 17 -17.64 -10.17 17.05
C ALA A 17 -17.12 -9.24 18.16
N THR A 18 -18.00 -8.79 19.07
CA THR A 18 -17.71 -7.76 20.08
C THR A 18 -16.57 -8.19 21.00
N PHE A 19 -16.63 -9.42 21.51
CA PHE A 19 -15.57 -9.99 22.35
C PHE A 19 -14.22 -10.04 21.62
N TYR A 20 -14.22 -10.41 20.34
CA TYR A 20 -13.01 -10.61 19.56
C TYR A 20 -12.36 -9.30 19.14
N PHE A 21 -13.14 -8.26 18.82
CA PHE A 21 -12.61 -6.92 18.54
C PHE A 21 -11.84 -6.37 19.74
N ALA A 22 -12.31 -6.61 20.98
CA ALA A 22 -11.59 -6.22 22.19
C ALA A 22 -10.25 -6.97 22.39
N HIS A 23 -10.08 -8.12 21.73
CA HIS A 23 -8.87 -8.96 21.78
C HIS A 23 -8.01 -8.81 20.50
N GLY A 24 -8.16 -7.71 19.77
CA GLY A 24 -7.32 -7.40 18.62
C GLY A 24 -7.67 -8.14 17.33
N TRP A 25 -8.80 -8.86 17.29
CA TRP A 25 -9.33 -9.37 16.04
C TRP A 25 -9.90 -8.22 15.21
N ARG A 26 -9.84 -8.37 13.89
CA ARG A 26 -10.36 -7.40 12.92
C ARG A 26 -11.35 -8.08 11.99
N PRO A 27 -12.24 -7.34 11.32
CA PRO A 27 -13.05 -7.89 10.25
C PRO A 27 -12.14 -8.61 9.25
N TYR A 28 -12.50 -9.85 8.89
CA TYR A 28 -11.77 -10.54 7.85
C TYR A 28 -11.98 -9.79 6.54
N THR A 29 -10.90 -9.22 6.03
CA THR A 29 -10.80 -8.78 4.65
C THR A 29 -10.25 -9.95 3.85
N GLU A 30 -10.88 -10.25 2.72
CA GLU A 30 -10.30 -11.23 1.80
C GLU A 30 -8.87 -10.78 1.43
N PRO A 31 -7.89 -11.71 1.39
CA PRO A 31 -6.59 -11.38 0.88
C PRO A 31 -6.80 -10.93 -0.56
N VAL A 32 -6.55 -9.65 -0.81
CA VAL A 32 -6.58 -9.09 -2.15
C VAL A 32 -5.44 -9.78 -2.90
N GLU A 33 -5.77 -10.73 -3.78
CA GLU A 33 -4.79 -11.40 -4.63
C GLU A 33 -4.21 -10.32 -5.54
N LEU A 34 -2.97 -9.92 -5.28
CA LEU A 34 -2.32 -8.89 -6.05
C LEU A 34 -2.02 -9.41 -7.45
N PRO A 35 -2.21 -8.57 -8.48
CA PRO A 35 -1.82 -8.92 -9.82
C PRO A 35 -0.32 -9.22 -9.83
N SER A 36 0.02 -10.32 -10.48
CA SER A 36 1.38 -10.85 -10.54
C SER A 36 1.78 -11.12 -11.99
N THR A 37 3.07 -11.34 -12.23
CA THR A 37 3.59 -11.61 -13.58
C THR A 37 2.96 -12.84 -14.24
N GLN A 38 2.44 -13.77 -13.44
CA GLN A 38 1.71 -14.96 -13.88
C GLN A 38 0.30 -14.65 -14.42
N TRP A 39 -0.30 -13.53 -14.04
CA TRP A 39 -1.62 -13.13 -14.54
C TRP A 39 -1.54 -12.62 -15.98
N SER A 40 -2.61 -12.83 -16.75
CA SER A 40 -2.73 -12.24 -18.09
C SER A 40 -2.96 -10.72 -18.00
N ILE A 41 -2.51 -9.96 -19.01
CA ILE A 41 -2.71 -8.49 -19.05
C ILE A 41 -4.19 -8.13 -18.87
N ALA A 42 -5.10 -8.81 -19.58
CA ALA A 42 -6.53 -8.60 -19.43
C ALA A 42 -7.04 -8.81 -17.99
N ARG A 43 -6.49 -9.79 -17.25
CA ARG A 43 -6.88 -10.03 -15.84
C ARG A 43 -6.36 -8.91 -14.94
N ILE A 44 -5.18 -8.36 -15.24
CA ILE A 44 -4.58 -7.24 -14.52
C ILE A 44 -5.39 -5.96 -14.77
N ASP A 45 -5.78 -5.69 -16.02
CA ASP A 45 -6.64 -4.55 -16.38
C ASP A 45 -8.00 -4.63 -15.68
N SER A 46 -8.71 -5.76 -15.76
CA SER A 46 -10.01 -5.91 -15.07
C SER A 46 -9.88 -5.72 -13.56
N TRP A 47 -8.85 -6.29 -12.93
CA TRP A 47 -8.64 -6.11 -11.50
C TRP A 47 -8.36 -4.64 -11.15
N ALA A 48 -7.57 -3.93 -11.97
CA ALA A 48 -7.28 -2.52 -11.72
C ALA A 48 -8.53 -1.63 -11.90
N GLU A 49 -9.36 -1.90 -12.90
CA GLU A 49 -10.66 -1.22 -13.07
C GLU A 49 -11.58 -1.45 -11.86
N GLU A 50 -11.66 -2.69 -11.35
CA GLU A 50 -12.44 -3.01 -10.14
C GLU A 50 -11.91 -2.30 -8.88
N ASN A 51 -10.61 -2.04 -8.82
CA ASN A 51 -9.96 -1.33 -7.71
C ASN A 51 -9.82 0.19 -7.96
N GLY A 52 -10.34 0.70 -9.08
CA GLY A 52 -10.27 2.13 -9.42
C GLY A 52 -8.87 2.66 -9.73
N ILE A 53 -7.96 1.80 -10.19
CA ILE A 53 -6.59 2.14 -10.56
C ILE A 53 -6.52 2.35 -12.08
N ASP A 54 -6.11 3.55 -12.51
CA ASP A 54 -5.92 3.84 -13.93
C ASP A 54 -4.61 3.24 -14.45
N LEU A 55 -4.71 2.38 -15.47
CA LEU A 55 -3.58 1.76 -16.16
C LEU A 55 -3.43 2.26 -17.60
N SER A 56 -4.02 3.41 -17.93
CA SER A 56 -4.08 3.93 -19.30
C SER A 56 -2.69 4.34 -19.82
N ASP A 57 -1.80 4.75 -18.91
CA ASP A 57 -0.40 5.09 -19.24
C ASP A 57 0.46 3.84 -19.48
N ALA A 58 0.05 2.71 -18.92
CA ALA A 58 0.83 1.48 -18.87
C ALA A 58 0.67 0.58 -20.10
N LYS A 59 1.65 0.61 -20.99
CA LYS A 59 1.64 -0.15 -22.27
C LYS A 59 2.13 -1.59 -22.17
N ILE A 60 2.95 -1.91 -21.17
CA ILE A 60 3.54 -3.24 -20.97
C ILE A 60 3.09 -3.82 -19.64
N LYS A 61 3.07 -5.15 -19.53
CA LYS A 61 2.66 -5.86 -18.31
C LYS A 61 3.41 -5.38 -17.08
N GLN A 62 4.73 -5.21 -17.18
CA GLN A 62 5.57 -4.79 -16.06
C GLN A 62 5.14 -3.43 -15.52
N ASP A 63 4.87 -2.49 -16.42
CA ASP A 63 4.45 -1.12 -16.09
C ASP A 63 3.07 -1.09 -15.42
N LYS A 64 2.14 -1.94 -15.89
CA LYS A 64 0.83 -2.13 -15.24
C LYS A 64 0.97 -2.63 -13.79
N LEU A 65 1.87 -3.60 -13.56
CA LEU A 65 2.14 -4.11 -12.23
C LEU A 65 2.78 -3.05 -11.32
N ASP A 66 3.67 -2.22 -11.88
CA ASP A 66 4.33 -1.14 -11.16
C ASP A 66 3.33 -0.04 -10.77
N ALA A 67 2.44 0.36 -11.69
CA ALA A 67 1.37 1.32 -11.44
C ALA A 67 0.41 0.83 -10.34
N ILE A 68 0.09 -0.46 -10.33
CA ILE A 68 -0.72 -1.07 -9.27
C ILE A 68 0.02 -1.07 -7.93
N ALA A 69 1.30 -1.44 -7.92
CA ALA A 69 2.12 -1.40 -6.73
C ALA A 69 2.24 0.03 -6.17
N ALA A 70 2.39 1.04 -7.02
CA ALA A 70 2.42 2.45 -6.65
C ALA A 70 1.06 2.95 -6.14
N ALA A 71 -0.06 2.50 -6.73
CA ALA A 71 -1.40 2.87 -6.27
C ALA A 71 -1.77 2.23 -4.91
N LEU A 72 -1.25 1.03 -4.65
CA LEU A 72 -1.43 0.30 -3.39
C LEU A 72 -0.42 0.69 -2.31
N ALA A 73 0.70 1.28 -2.69
CA ALA A 73 1.63 1.83 -1.73
C ALA A 73 0.87 2.85 -0.88
N PRO A 74 1.02 2.81 0.47
CA PRO A 74 0.45 3.84 1.31
C PRO A 74 0.97 5.18 0.80
N LYS A 75 0.07 6.11 0.47
CA LYS A 75 0.46 7.49 0.17
C LYS A 75 1.18 8.02 1.41
N GLU A 76 2.50 7.98 1.42
CA GLU A 76 3.27 8.96 2.16
C GLU A 76 2.95 10.29 1.49
N ASP A 77 2.17 11.12 2.17
CA ASP A 77 2.06 12.56 1.91
C ASP A 77 3.48 13.13 1.89
N THR A 78 4.12 13.11 0.72
CA THR A 78 5.27 13.98 0.43
C THR A 78 4.69 15.31 -0.05
N ASP A 79 4.08 16.05 0.88
CA ASP A 79 3.76 17.46 0.71
C ASP A 79 4.96 18.31 1.15
N ALA A 80 5.22 19.34 0.34
CA ALA A 80 6.31 20.34 0.40
C ALA A 80 7.69 19.88 -0.11
N ALA A 81 8.03 20.12 -1.38
CA ALA A 81 8.51 21.40 -1.93
C ALA A 81 9.89 21.80 -1.33
N ASP A 82 10.96 21.61 -2.09
CA ASP A 82 11.53 22.61 -3.02
C ASP A 82 12.62 23.46 -2.35
N SER A 83 13.66 23.71 -3.13
CA SER A 83 14.98 24.17 -2.69
C SER A 83 14.97 25.60 -2.14
N GLY A 84 15.79 25.83 -1.11
CA GLY A 84 16.05 27.18 -0.60
C GLY A 84 17.27 27.25 0.32
N GLU A 85 18.45 27.22 -0.29
CA GLU A 85 19.67 27.96 0.05
C GLU A 85 20.23 27.97 1.50
N ALA A 86 21.52 27.60 1.63
CA ALA A 86 22.29 27.53 2.87
C ALA A 86 22.50 28.89 3.58
N PRO A 87 23.01 28.86 4.81
CA PRO A 87 24.29 29.54 4.99
C PRO A 87 25.37 28.61 5.53
N ALA A 88 26.52 28.67 4.85
CA ALA A 88 27.77 28.10 5.29
C ALA A 88 28.13 28.63 6.69
N VAL A 89 28.26 27.74 7.67
CA VAL A 89 28.96 28.03 8.92
C VAL A 89 30.44 28.30 8.59
N PRO A 90 31.02 29.44 8.99
CA PRO A 90 32.46 29.61 8.87
C PRO A 90 33.14 28.62 9.81
N ALA A 91 34.01 27.79 9.25
CA ALA A 91 34.91 26.93 10.00
C ALA A 91 35.75 27.79 10.96
N ALA A 92 35.57 27.58 12.26
CA ALA A 92 36.50 28.09 13.26
C ALA A 92 37.83 27.34 13.09
N GLN A 93 38.73 27.94 12.33
CA GLN A 93 40.13 27.56 12.21
C GLN A 93 40.85 27.85 13.55
N PRO A 94 41.78 26.98 14.00
CA PRO A 94 42.37 27.07 15.34
C PRO A 94 43.42 28.20 15.41
N ALA A 95 43.57 28.81 16.58
CA ALA A 95 44.66 29.75 16.85
C ALA A 95 45.26 29.54 18.25
N ALA A 96 46.57 29.23 18.21
CA ALA A 96 47.62 29.35 19.23
C ALA A 96 47.59 28.43 20.46
#